data_AF-A0A9J6DZ54-F1
#
_entry.id   AF-A0A9J6DZ54-F1
#
_cell.length_a   1.000
_cell.length_b   1.000
_cell.length_c   1.000
_cell.angle_alpha   90.00
_cell.angle_beta   90.00
_cell.angle_gamma   90.00
#
_symmetry.space_group_name_H-M   'P 1'
#
loop_
_entity.id
_entity.type
_entity.pdbx_description
1 polymer ?
#
loop_
_entity_poly.entity_id
_entity_poly.type
_entity_poly.pdbx_seq_one_letter_code
_entity_poly.pdbx_strand_id
1 'polypeptide(L)'
;MRIAMTAFLLTFVSADDNGQRLNIFIRRYEPIYYRPQPQGHTRVKRSAEAVRGRHVDVQLRTSKRALNLRLTPDTSVFHESLVIESSTEGVVQVDTSHIYSGSVLGEPSSHVFGSLHGGIFEGSIDTGSGDSLYVEGSEKFFNNAQPFHSVLYSANDVEVPTSNGGGGRWCGLHGDTEKWMKDVLRRFRRGPREKV
;
A
#
# COMPACT_ATOMS: atom_id res chain seq x y z
N MET A 1 -37.83 -43.82 23.82
CA MET A 1 -37.08 -43.28 22.66
C MET A 1 -36.45 -41.96 23.10
N ARG A 2 -35.13 -41.93 23.37
CA ARG A 2 -34.44 -40.75 23.92
C ARG A 2 -33.84 -39.94 22.77
N ILE A 3 -34.33 -38.72 22.58
CA ILE A 3 -33.83 -37.78 21.57
C ILE A 3 -32.57 -37.12 22.14
N ALA A 4 -31.41 -37.44 21.55
CA ALA A 4 -30.15 -36.79 21.88
C ALA A 4 -30.09 -35.45 21.13
N MET A 5 -30.21 -34.34 21.86
CA MET A 5 -30.04 -32.99 21.34
C MET A 5 -28.53 -32.70 21.28
N THR A 6 -27.93 -32.89 20.12
CA THR A 6 -26.53 -32.54 19.88
C THR A 6 -26.39 -31.02 19.86
N ALA A 7 -25.88 -30.46 20.96
CA ALA A 7 -25.47 -29.06 21.03
C ALA A 7 -24.23 -28.87 20.16
N PHE A 8 -24.40 -28.23 19.00
CA PHE A 8 -23.30 -27.79 18.15
C PHE A 8 -22.69 -26.53 18.79
N LEU A 9 -21.64 -26.72 19.59
CA LEU A 9 -20.90 -25.64 20.20
C LEU A 9 -20.15 -24.90 19.08
N LEU A 10 -20.73 -23.80 18.57
CA LEU A 10 -20.01 -22.83 17.77
C LEU A 10 -18.93 -22.22 18.66
N THR A 11 -17.73 -22.78 18.60
CA THR A 11 -16.53 -22.14 19.13
C THR A 11 -16.33 -20.86 18.33
N PHE A 12 -16.78 -19.73 18.87
CA PHE A 12 -16.27 -18.43 18.48
C PHE A 12 -14.78 -18.46 18.82
N VAL A 13 -13.96 -18.72 17.81
CA VAL A 13 -12.54 -18.41 17.86
C VAL A 13 -12.49 -16.89 17.93
N SER A 14 -12.39 -16.36 19.15
CA SER A 14 -11.92 -15.00 19.34
C SER A 14 -10.49 -14.96 18.80
N ALA A 15 -10.36 -14.47 17.56
CA ALA A 15 -9.06 -14.12 17.02
C ALA A 15 -8.49 -13.04 17.94
N ASP A 16 -7.38 -13.34 18.62
CA ASP A 16 -6.64 -12.35 19.39
C ASP A 16 -6.37 -11.14 18.49
N ASP A 17 -7.00 -10.01 18.83
CA ASP A 17 -6.99 -8.76 18.04
C ASP A 17 -5.67 -7.97 18.22
N ASN A 18 -4.66 -8.60 18.82
CA ASN A 18 -3.27 -8.15 18.78
C ASN A 18 -2.70 -8.52 17.41
N GLY A 19 -2.91 -7.62 16.43
CA GLY A 19 -2.57 -7.81 15.02
C GLY A 19 -1.30 -8.65 14.80
N GLN A 20 -1.42 -9.67 13.95
CA GLN A 20 -0.30 -10.57 13.67
C GLN A 20 0.87 -9.80 13.06
N ARG A 21 2.09 -10.25 13.34
CA ARG A 21 3.27 -9.73 12.65
C ARG A 21 3.22 -10.13 11.19
N LEU A 22 3.30 -9.14 10.30
CA LEU A 22 3.22 -9.36 8.86
C LEU A 22 4.57 -9.85 8.33
N ASN A 23 5.64 -9.12 8.66
CA ASN A 23 7.01 -9.49 8.27
C ASN A 23 8.02 -8.88 9.25
N ILE A 24 9.30 -8.88 8.89
CA ILE A 24 10.36 -8.32 9.73
C ILE A 24 10.19 -6.81 9.96
N PHE A 25 9.59 -6.08 9.02
CA PHE A 25 9.39 -4.63 9.07
C PHE A 25 8.04 -4.23 9.66
N ILE A 26 6.97 -4.95 9.34
CA ILE A 26 5.61 -4.58 9.73
C ILE A 26 5.17 -5.46 10.89
N ARG A 27 5.08 -4.85 12.08
CA ARG A 27 4.77 -5.52 13.35
C ARG A 27 3.33 -5.96 13.49
N ARG A 28 2.40 -5.18 12.96
CA ARG A 28 0.96 -5.41 13.08
C ARG A 28 0.31 -4.99 11.78
N TYR A 29 -0.64 -5.80 11.32
CA TYR A 29 -1.52 -5.46 10.21
C TYR A 29 -2.96 -5.86 10.54
N GLU A 30 -3.90 -5.23 9.86
CA GLU A 30 -5.32 -5.52 9.89
C GLU A 30 -5.75 -6.01 8.49
N PRO A 31 -6.36 -7.21 8.35
CA PRO A 31 -6.86 -7.67 7.06
C PRO A 31 -8.09 -6.86 6.62
N ILE A 32 -8.14 -6.48 5.35
CA ILE A 32 -9.26 -5.73 4.77
C ILE A 32 -10.16 -6.64 3.93
N TYR A 33 -11.42 -6.74 4.36
CA TYR A 33 -12.44 -7.55 3.68
C TYR A 33 -13.40 -6.63 2.95
N TYR A 34 -13.26 -6.50 1.64
CA TYR A 34 -14.26 -5.83 0.81
C TYR A 34 -14.32 -6.47 -0.57
N ARG A 35 -15.50 -6.42 -1.20
CA ARG A 35 -15.63 -6.82 -2.59
C ARG A 35 -15.06 -5.70 -3.45
N PRO A 36 -14.07 -5.98 -4.33
CA PRO A 36 -13.65 -5.02 -5.32
C PRO A 36 -14.85 -4.55 -6.11
N GLN A 37 -15.13 -3.24 -6.10
CA GLN A 37 -16.25 -2.70 -6.86
C GLN A 37 -15.76 -2.43 -8.28
N PRO A 38 -16.48 -2.88 -9.32
CA PRO A 38 -16.03 -2.68 -10.69
C PRO A 38 -15.83 -1.19 -10.95
N GLN A 39 -14.67 -0.85 -11.52
CA GLN A 39 -14.39 0.50 -12.02
C GLN A 39 -15.35 0.77 -13.18
N GLY A 40 -16.46 1.43 -12.88
CA GLY A 40 -17.55 1.56 -13.82
C GLY A 40 -18.45 2.70 -13.43
N HIS A 41 -18.37 3.78 -14.20
CA HIS A 41 -19.24 4.95 -14.16
C HIS A 41 -20.67 4.56 -13.80
N THR A 42 -21.14 4.96 -12.62
CA THR A 42 -22.57 5.07 -12.41
C THR A 42 -23.08 6.00 -13.51
N ARG A 43 -23.93 5.47 -14.38
CA ARG A 43 -24.57 6.19 -15.49
C ARG A 43 -25.37 7.35 -14.91
N VAL A 44 -24.75 8.53 -14.78
CA VAL A 44 -25.46 9.77 -14.45
C VAL A 44 -26.01 10.36 -15.74
N LYS A 45 -27.32 10.62 -15.74
CA LYS A 45 -28.05 11.26 -16.83
C LYS A 45 -27.49 12.67 -17.09
N ARG A 46 -27.19 12.93 -18.36
CA ARG A 46 -26.84 14.19 -19.07
C ARG A 46 -26.98 15.50 -18.27
N SER A 47 -25.86 16.18 -18.03
CA SER A 47 -25.65 17.62 -18.21
C SER A 47 -24.14 17.92 -18.17
N ALA A 48 -23.69 18.99 -18.81
CA ALA A 48 -22.28 19.35 -19.03
C ALA A 48 -21.46 19.66 -17.74
N GLU A 49 -22.04 19.41 -16.55
CA GLU A 49 -21.43 19.55 -15.22
C GLU A 49 -20.84 18.23 -14.68
N ALA A 50 -21.13 17.09 -15.32
CA ALA A 50 -20.79 15.75 -14.85
C ALA A 50 -19.29 15.34 -14.95
N VAL A 51 -18.41 16.26 -15.36
CA VAL A 51 -16.96 16.02 -15.46
C VAL A 51 -16.22 16.46 -14.19
N ARG A 52 -16.75 17.44 -13.43
CA ARG A 52 -16.12 17.99 -12.21
C ARG A 52 -16.47 17.27 -10.89
N GLY A 53 -17.24 16.18 -10.95
CA GLY A 53 -17.78 15.51 -9.76
C GLY A 53 -17.63 13.99 -9.74
N ARG A 54 -16.79 13.42 -10.61
CA ARG A 54 -16.54 11.96 -10.64
C ARG A 54 -15.66 11.56 -9.46
N HIS A 55 -16.30 11.21 -8.37
CA HIS A 55 -15.64 10.57 -7.24
C HIS A 55 -16.01 9.08 -7.20
N VAL A 56 -15.12 8.28 -6.64
CA VAL A 56 -15.31 6.87 -6.33
C VAL A 56 -15.25 6.74 -4.82
N ASP A 57 -16.29 6.15 -4.23
CA ASP A 57 -16.32 5.88 -2.80
C ASP A 57 -15.82 4.44 -2.55
N VAL A 58 -14.78 4.28 -1.73
CA VAL A 58 -14.20 2.98 -1.37
C VAL A 58 -14.37 2.75 0.13
N GLN A 59 -14.97 1.62 0.51
CA GLN A 59 -15.18 1.27 1.92
C GLN A 59 -14.16 0.23 2.34
N LEU A 60 -13.16 0.64 3.11
CA LEU A 60 -12.20 -0.26 3.73
C LEU A 60 -12.74 -0.68 5.09
N ARG A 61 -12.83 -2.00 5.32
CA ARG A 61 -13.34 -2.55 6.59
C ARG A 61 -12.36 -3.57 7.15
N THR A 62 -12.00 -3.37 8.41
CA THR A 62 -11.21 -4.30 9.22
C THR A 62 -12.01 -4.73 10.44
N SER A 63 -11.43 -5.56 11.31
CA SER A 63 -12.04 -5.89 12.61
C SER A 63 -12.16 -4.67 13.54
N LYS A 64 -11.27 -3.68 13.37
CA LYS A 64 -11.10 -2.56 14.31
C LYS A 64 -11.72 -1.27 13.81
N ARG A 65 -11.80 -1.06 12.51
CA ARG A 65 -12.24 0.21 11.92
C ARG A 65 -12.91 0.04 10.56
N ALA A 66 -13.63 1.08 10.18
CA ALA A 66 -14.14 1.27 8.83
C ALA A 66 -13.73 2.66 8.33
N LEU A 67 -13.08 2.71 7.17
CA LEU A 67 -12.64 3.94 6.52
C LEU A 67 -13.40 4.08 5.20
N ASN A 68 -14.19 5.14 5.08
CA ASN A 68 -14.94 5.43 3.87
C ASN A 68 -14.17 6.49 3.08
N LEU A 69 -13.44 6.07 2.06
CA LEU A 69 -12.63 6.95 1.23
C LEU A 69 -13.51 7.56 0.14
N ARG A 70 -13.39 8.86 -0.08
CA ARG A 70 -13.92 9.53 -1.27
C ARG A 70 -12.77 9.97 -2.14
N LEU A 71 -12.62 9.31 -3.29
CA LEU A 71 -11.48 9.42 -4.18
C LEU A 71 -11.86 10.14 -5.47
N THR A 72 -11.01 11.06 -5.93
CA THR A 72 -11.12 11.72 -7.25
C THR A 72 -9.87 11.44 -8.07
N PRO A 73 -9.98 11.22 -9.40
CA PRO A 73 -8.81 11.00 -10.23
C PRO A 73 -7.82 12.15 -10.11
N ASP A 74 -6.55 11.83 -9.86
CA ASP A 74 -5.48 12.82 -9.71
C ASP A 74 -4.49 12.71 -10.87
N THR A 75 -4.57 13.70 -11.75
CA THR A 75 -3.68 13.82 -12.92
C THR A 75 -2.52 14.78 -12.67
N SER A 76 -2.49 15.47 -11.52
CA SER A 76 -1.50 16.50 -11.20
C SER A 76 -0.18 15.94 -10.66
N VAL A 77 -0.19 14.66 -10.25
CA VAL A 77 0.99 13.95 -9.73
C VAL A 77 2.12 13.87 -10.75
N PHE A 78 1.77 13.75 -12.03
CA PHE A 78 2.73 13.63 -13.11
C PHE A 78 2.87 14.96 -13.83
N HIS A 79 4.11 15.38 -14.04
CA HIS A 79 4.37 16.54 -14.88
C HIS A 79 3.87 16.27 -16.31
N GLU A 80 3.33 17.28 -16.98
CA GLU A 80 2.80 17.16 -18.35
C GLU A 80 3.84 16.65 -19.35
N SER A 81 5.12 16.81 -19.04
CA SER A 81 6.25 16.35 -19.85
C SER A 81 6.86 15.02 -19.38
N LEU A 82 6.14 14.20 -18.60
CA LEU A 82 6.62 12.89 -18.21
C LEU A 82 6.84 12.02 -19.45
N VAL A 83 8.08 11.57 -19.64
CA VAL A 83 8.45 10.61 -20.68
C VAL A 83 8.99 9.37 -19.99
N ILE A 84 8.38 8.22 -20.27
CA ILE A 84 8.81 6.92 -19.74
C ILE A 84 9.45 6.15 -20.89
N GLU A 85 10.70 5.75 -20.72
CA GLU A 85 11.44 4.96 -21.71
C GLU A 85 11.70 3.55 -21.18
N SER A 86 11.34 2.56 -21.98
CA SER A 86 11.66 1.15 -21.80
C SER A 86 12.89 0.79 -22.62
N SER A 87 13.78 -0.02 -22.05
CA SER A 87 14.97 -0.52 -22.74
C SER A 87 14.63 -1.42 -23.95
N THR A 88 13.44 -1.98 -24.00
CA THR A 88 12.97 -2.84 -25.10
C THR A 88 12.00 -2.16 -26.05
N GLU A 89 11.19 -1.21 -25.57
CA GLU A 89 10.07 -0.62 -26.33
C GLU A 89 10.25 0.87 -26.65
N GLY A 90 11.35 1.50 -26.22
CA GLY A 90 11.55 2.94 -26.40
C GLY A 90 10.57 3.74 -25.54
N VAL A 91 10.06 4.87 -26.03
CA VAL A 91 9.09 5.69 -25.29
C VAL A 91 7.76 4.96 -25.16
N VAL A 92 7.33 4.72 -23.92
CA VAL A 92 6.09 4.02 -23.56
C VAL A 92 5.06 5.02 -23.03
N GLN A 93 3.82 4.88 -23.50
CA GLN A 93 2.68 5.58 -22.92
C GLN A 93 2.21 4.83 -21.67
N VAL A 94 2.18 5.49 -20.52
CA VAL A 94 1.71 4.91 -19.27
C VAL A 94 0.33 5.44 -18.93
N ASP A 95 -0.60 4.53 -18.70
CA ASP A 95 -1.93 4.86 -18.22
C ASP A 95 -1.87 5.22 -16.73
N THR A 96 -2.13 6.49 -16.42
CA THR A 96 -2.15 7.04 -15.06
C THR A 96 -3.56 7.23 -14.52
N SER A 97 -4.59 6.78 -15.25
CA SER A 97 -6.00 6.94 -14.87
C SER A 97 -6.40 6.19 -13.59
N HIS A 98 -5.53 5.31 -13.12
CA HIS A 98 -5.68 4.55 -11.88
C HIS A 98 -5.25 5.33 -10.63
N ILE A 99 -4.68 6.54 -10.75
CA ILE A 99 -4.20 7.35 -9.62
C ILE A 99 -5.30 8.28 -9.09
N TYR A 100 -5.46 8.31 -7.78
CA TYR A 100 -6.49 9.07 -7.08
C TYR A 100 -5.94 9.78 -5.85
N SER A 101 -6.50 10.95 -5.57
CA SER A 101 -6.40 11.65 -4.30
C SER A 101 -7.79 11.85 -3.69
N GLY A 102 -7.85 12.11 -2.39
CA GLY A 102 -9.14 12.21 -1.71
C GLY A 102 -9.03 12.41 -0.21
N SER A 103 -10.11 12.06 0.49
CA SER A 103 -10.20 12.18 1.94
C SER A 103 -11.05 11.05 2.53
N VAL A 104 -10.95 10.87 3.85
CA VAL A 104 -11.85 10.01 4.61
C VAL A 104 -13.13 10.79 4.92
N LEU A 105 -14.29 10.22 4.58
CA LEU A 105 -15.58 10.83 4.85
C LEU A 105 -15.83 10.96 6.35
N GLY A 106 -16.16 12.17 6.79
CA GLY A 106 -16.41 12.47 8.19
C GLY A 106 -15.15 12.83 9.00
N GLU A 107 -13.97 12.79 8.39
CA GLU A 107 -12.72 13.23 9.02
C GLU A 107 -12.16 14.47 8.30
N PRO A 108 -12.45 15.68 8.80
CA PRO A 108 -11.83 16.91 8.31
C PRO A 108 -10.30 16.80 8.41
N SER A 109 -9.60 17.38 7.43
CA SER A 109 -8.13 17.36 7.34
C SER A 109 -7.49 15.99 7.04
N SER A 110 -8.28 14.95 6.80
CA SER A 110 -7.74 13.70 6.26
C SER A 110 -7.30 13.86 4.81
N HIS A 111 -6.28 13.12 4.42
CA HIS A 111 -5.78 13.08 3.06
C HIS A 111 -5.52 11.63 2.64
N VAL A 112 -5.95 11.28 1.43
CA VAL A 112 -5.80 9.94 0.88
C VAL A 112 -5.11 10.08 -0.46
N PHE A 113 -4.12 9.23 -0.70
CA PHE A 113 -3.42 9.18 -1.97
C PHE A 113 -3.13 7.72 -2.34
N GLY A 114 -3.41 7.33 -3.58
CA GLY A 114 -3.15 5.97 -3.98
C GLY A 114 -3.63 5.62 -5.38
N SER A 115 -3.61 4.33 -5.64
CA SER A 115 -4.12 3.74 -6.88
C SER A 115 -5.37 2.91 -6.63
N LEU A 116 -6.23 2.85 -7.63
CA LEU A 116 -7.35 1.92 -7.68
C LEU A 116 -7.16 1.02 -8.91
N HIS A 117 -7.02 -0.29 -8.70
CA HIS A 117 -6.87 -1.28 -9.76
C HIS A 117 -7.92 -2.37 -9.61
N GLY A 118 -8.80 -2.55 -10.60
CA GLY A 118 -9.86 -3.56 -10.53
C GLY A 118 -10.80 -3.42 -9.32
N GLY A 119 -10.90 -2.21 -8.76
CA GLY A 119 -11.66 -1.94 -7.54
C GLY A 119 -10.90 -2.17 -6.23
N ILE A 120 -9.62 -2.57 -6.29
CA ILE A 120 -8.74 -2.69 -5.13
C ILE A 120 -7.92 -1.41 -4.98
N PHE A 121 -8.02 -0.78 -3.81
CA PHE A 121 -7.24 0.39 -3.44
C PHE A 121 -5.89 -0.03 -2.84
N GLU A 122 -4.82 0.62 -3.28
CA GLU A 122 -3.50 0.59 -2.65
C GLU A 122 -3.01 2.02 -2.46
N GLY A 123 -2.49 2.38 -1.29
CA GLY A 123 -2.03 3.74 -1.06
C GLY A 123 -1.87 4.11 0.40
N SER A 124 -1.73 5.41 0.66
CA SER A 124 -1.61 6.01 1.98
C SER A 124 -2.87 6.77 2.37
N ILE A 125 -3.15 6.75 3.66
CA ILE A 125 -4.27 7.45 4.31
C ILE A 125 -3.69 8.17 5.52
N ASP A 126 -3.67 9.49 5.48
CA ASP A 126 -3.44 10.34 6.63
C ASP A 126 -4.79 10.71 7.23
N THR A 127 -5.06 10.24 8.45
CA THR A 127 -6.35 10.47 9.14
C THR A 127 -6.44 11.89 9.69
N GLY A 128 -7.67 12.34 9.98
CA GLY A 128 -7.86 13.64 10.64
C GLY A 128 -7.28 13.69 12.06
N SER A 129 -7.06 12.52 12.69
CA SER A 129 -6.38 12.38 13.98
C SER A 129 -4.86 12.50 13.92
N GLY A 130 -4.26 12.49 12.72
CA GLY A 130 -2.81 12.53 12.52
C GLY A 130 -2.14 11.16 12.43
N ASP A 131 -2.89 10.07 12.24
CA ASP A 131 -2.33 8.75 11.97
C ASP A 131 -2.05 8.56 10.48
N SER A 132 -0.86 8.08 10.12
CA SER A 132 -0.56 7.65 8.76
C SER A 132 -0.73 6.13 8.65
N LEU A 133 -1.59 5.71 7.73
CA LEU A 133 -1.95 4.33 7.44
C LEU A 133 -1.60 3.98 6.00
N TYR A 134 -1.26 2.72 5.76
CA TYR A 134 -0.93 2.19 4.44
C TYR A 134 -1.80 0.99 4.12
N VAL A 135 -2.29 0.94 2.88
CA VAL A 135 -3.06 -0.15 2.31
C VAL A 135 -2.27 -0.78 1.18
N GLU A 136 -1.99 -2.08 1.30
CA GLU A 136 -1.24 -2.83 0.30
C GLU A 136 -1.88 -4.18 0.01
N GLY A 137 -1.72 -4.68 -1.21
CA GLY A 137 -2.17 -5.99 -1.66
C GLY A 137 -1.58 -7.12 -0.83
N SER A 138 -2.44 -8.04 -0.42
CA SER A 138 -2.05 -9.21 0.38
C SER A 138 -1.04 -10.11 -0.33
N GLU A 139 -1.08 -10.15 -1.67
CA GLU A 139 -0.17 -10.92 -2.52
C GLU A 139 1.30 -10.50 -2.37
N LYS A 140 1.58 -9.30 -1.85
CA LYS A 140 2.94 -8.83 -1.55
C LYS A 140 3.55 -9.55 -0.34
N PHE A 141 2.71 -10.11 0.53
CA PHE A 141 3.12 -10.66 1.83
C PHE A 141 2.85 -12.16 1.97
N PHE A 142 1.89 -12.69 1.22
CA PHE A 142 1.46 -14.07 1.35
C PHE A 142 1.60 -14.83 0.02
N ASN A 143 2.30 -15.96 0.07
CA ASN A 143 2.47 -16.84 -1.10
C ASN A 143 1.18 -17.60 -1.47
N ASN A 144 0.26 -17.75 -0.51
CA ASN A 144 -1.00 -18.45 -0.69
C ASN A 144 -2.13 -17.44 -0.82
N ALA A 145 -3.17 -17.78 -1.59
CA ALA A 145 -4.38 -16.98 -1.69
C ALA A 145 -4.98 -16.71 -0.29
N GLN A 146 -5.23 -15.44 -0.01
CA GLN A 146 -5.83 -15.00 1.26
C GLN A 146 -7.34 -14.77 1.09
N PRO A 147 -8.13 -14.89 2.17
CA PRO A 147 -9.56 -14.56 2.16
C PRO A 147 -9.82 -13.04 2.15
N PHE A 148 -8.78 -12.22 2.25
CA PHE A 148 -8.79 -10.76 2.17
C PHE A 148 -7.88 -10.31 1.03
N HIS A 149 -8.19 -9.18 0.39
CA HIS A 149 -7.43 -8.69 -0.76
C HIS A 149 -6.27 -7.76 -0.36
N SER A 150 -6.40 -7.05 0.75
CA SER A 150 -5.45 -6.04 1.18
C SER A 150 -5.16 -6.15 2.67
N VAL A 151 -4.00 -5.64 3.08
CA VAL A 151 -3.62 -5.42 4.47
C VAL A 151 -3.58 -3.92 4.74
N LEU A 152 -4.01 -3.52 5.93
CA LEU A 152 -3.88 -2.17 6.46
C LEU A 152 -2.84 -2.20 7.59
N TYR A 153 -1.89 -1.27 7.61
CA TYR A 153 -0.98 -1.12 8.75
C TYR A 153 -0.67 0.35 9.02
N SER A 154 -0.28 0.67 10.25
CA SER A 154 0.12 2.02 10.63
C SER A 154 1.61 2.25 10.38
N ALA A 155 1.98 3.49 10.06
CA ALA A 155 3.38 3.93 10.09
C ALA A 155 4.07 3.60 11.42
N ASN A 156 3.35 3.68 12.54
CA ASN A 156 3.85 3.36 13.87
C ASN A 156 4.14 1.86 14.08
N ASP A 157 3.63 1.00 13.19
CA ASP A 157 3.88 -0.44 13.20
C ASP A 157 5.01 -0.85 12.24
N VAL A 158 5.63 0.11 11.57
CA VAL A 158 6.81 -0.11 10.72
C VAL A 158 8.07 0.08 11.55
N GLU A 159 8.89 -0.96 11.61
CA GLU A 159 10.18 -0.97 12.26
C GLU A 159 11.28 -1.34 11.27
N VAL A 160 12.45 -0.75 11.45
CA VAL A 160 13.66 -1.20 10.77
C VAL A 160 14.38 -2.16 11.70
N PRO A 161 14.46 -3.47 11.38
CA PRO A 161 15.13 -4.44 12.23
C PRO A 161 16.58 -4.01 12.50
N THR A 162 16.91 -3.76 13.77
CA THR A 162 18.30 -3.55 14.18
C THR A 162 18.98 -4.91 14.20
N SER A 163 19.95 -5.16 13.31
CA SER A 163 20.83 -6.32 13.45
C SER A 163 21.60 -6.20 14.76
N ASN A 164 21.54 -7.24 15.60
CA ASN A 164 22.42 -7.39 16.75
C ASN A 164 23.87 -7.15 16.33
N GLY A 165 24.42 -5.96 16.64
CA GLY A 165 25.86 -5.66 16.54
C GLY A 165 26.39 -5.00 15.26
N GLY A 166 25.58 -4.38 14.39
CA GLY A 166 26.14 -3.60 13.28
C GLY A 166 25.09 -2.89 12.45
N GLY A 167 25.22 -1.59 12.27
CA GLY A 167 24.16 -0.70 11.77
C GLY A 167 23.62 -1.01 10.36
N GLY A 168 22.34 -0.67 10.18
CA GLY A 168 21.71 -0.26 8.90
C GLY A 168 22.01 -1.10 7.66
N ARG A 169 21.60 -2.37 7.62
CA ARG A 169 21.79 -3.27 6.46
C ARG A 169 20.62 -3.29 5.47
N TRP A 170 19.78 -2.25 5.41
CA TRP A 170 18.46 -2.33 4.75
C TRP A 170 18.24 -1.35 3.60
N CYS A 171 19.31 -0.93 2.93
CA CYS A 171 19.25 -0.19 1.66
C CYS A 171 20.29 -0.73 0.67
N GLY A 172 20.35 -2.06 0.47
CA GLY A 172 21.27 -2.70 -0.49
C GLY A 172 22.77 -2.58 -0.18
N LEU A 173 23.16 -1.84 0.86
CA LEU A 173 24.53 -1.66 1.34
C LEU A 173 24.90 -2.74 2.35
N HIS A 174 24.86 -4.01 1.94
CA HIS A 174 25.33 -5.08 2.78
C HIS A 174 26.24 -6.05 2.01
N GLY A 175 27.19 -6.65 2.71
CA GLY A 175 28.03 -7.71 2.14
C GLY A 175 28.89 -7.19 0.98
N ASP A 176 28.80 -7.86 -0.16
CA ASP A 176 29.68 -7.59 -1.31
C ASP A 176 29.45 -6.21 -1.94
N THR A 177 28.21 -5.71 -1.96
CA THR A 177 27.89 -4.37 -2.48
C THR A 177 28.57 -3.28 -1.66
N GLU A 178 28.54 -3.40 -0.33
CA GLU A 178 29.21 -2.46 0.59
C GLU A 178 30.73 -2.48 0.38
N LYS A 179 31.31 -3.68 0.24
CA LYS A 179 32.74 -3.86 0.00
C LYS A 179 33.16 -3.26 -1.34
N TRP A 180 32.39 -3.51 -2.39
CA TRP A 180 32.63 -2.94 -3.72
C TRP A 180 32.55 -1.42 -3.71
N MET A 181 31.53 -0.81 -3.09
CA MET A 181 31.40 0.64 -2.99
C MET A 181 32.57 1.27 -2.21
N LYS A 182 33.00 0.66 -1.09
CA LYS A 182 34.19 1.11 -0.34
C LYS A 182 35.46 1.08 -1.20
N ASP A 183 35.61 0.07 -2.04
CA ASP A 183 36.74 -0.04 -2.99
C ASP A 183 36.67 1.03 -4.09
N VAL A 184 35.50 1.29 -4.66
CA VAL A 184 35.28 2.38 -5.64
C VAL A 184 35.69 3.72 -5.02
N LEU A 185 35.24 4.01 -3.79
CA LEU A 185 35.59 5.24 -3.07
C LEU A 185 37.10 5.36 -2.79
N ARG A 186 37.77 4.24 -2.44
CA ARG A 186 39.23 4.24 -2.25
C ARG A 186 40.00 4.52 -3.54
N ARG A 187 39.52 4.01 -4.68
CA ARG A 187 40.14 4.23 -5.99
C ARG A 187 40.02 5.70 -6.41
N PHE A 188 38.86 6.32 -6.19
CA PHE A 188 38.68 7.76 -6.43
C PHE A 188 39.59 8.64 -5.57
N ARG A 189 39.74 8.34 -4.27
CA ARG A 189 40.63 9.11 -3.37
C ARG A 189 42.12 8.98 -3.68
N ARG A 190 42.54 7.93 -4.38
CA ARG A 190 43.96 7.69 -4.70
C ARG A 190 44.46 8.46 -5.92
N GLY A 191 43.59 9.14 -6.66
CA GLY A 191 43.95 9.80 -7.91
C GLY A 191 44.48 8.81 -8.97
N PRO A 192 44.70 9.25 -10.22
CA PRO A 192 45.27 8.38 -11.24
C PRO A 192 46.69 7.96 -10.80
N ARG A 193 46.98 6.65 -10.88
CA ARG A 193 48.37 6.18 -10.76
C ARG A 193 49.11 6.61 -12.01
N GLU A 194 49.98 7.60 -11.86
CA GLU A 194 50.97 7.95 -12.88
C GLU A 194 51.82 6.71 -13.17
N LYS A 195 51.82 6.27 -14.43
CA LYS A 195 52.63 5.15 -14.88
C LYS A 195 54.05 5.65 -15.04
N VAL A 196 54.94 5.23 -14.14
CA VAL A 196 56.39 5.31 -14.31
C VAL A 196 56.84 4.14 -15.18
#